data_AF-A0AAP4EDU9-F1
#
_entry.id   AF-A0AAP4EDU9-F1
#
_cell.length_a   1.000
_cell.length_b   1.000
_cell.length_c   1.000
_cell.angle_alpha   90.00
_cell.angle_beta   90.00
_cell.angle_gamma   90.00
#
_symmetry.space_group_name_H-M   'P 1'
#
loop_
_entity.id
_entity.type
_entity.pdbx_description
1 polymer ?
#
loop_
_entity_poly.entity_id
_entity_poly.type
_entity_poly.pdbx_seq_one_letter_code
_entity_poly.pdbx_strand_id
1 'polypeptide(L)'
;MISSALIDLNGNYISDADDSVTGVVPFYADQAGDAEPKTLEPVGYTVGVPLTVTGLYKPKFDLSAWQTYQDAIYDAQEAYIAALDEWQAKGRIVEDQPVYTAPAQPGDLWQEGLTPEEIAELTQPSAPSEGDKLRQRLKDLELVITELMLGN
;
A
#
# COMPACT_ATOMS: atom_id res chain seq x y z
N MET A 1 -1.37 -9.30 9.03
CA MET A 1 -0.77 -8.82 7.77
C MET A 1 -1.83 -8.93 6.72
N ILE A 2 -2.03 -7.88 5.93
CA ILE A 2 -2.95 -7.94 4.79
C ILE A 2 -2.17 -8.65 3.69
N SER A 3 -2.60 -9.86 3.30
CA SER A 3 -1.95 -10.60 2.23
C SER A 3 -2.36 -10.07 0.85
N SER A 4 -3.58 -9.53 0.76
CA SER A 4 -4.12 -8.93 -0.46
C SER A 4 -5.11 -7.79 -0.18
N ALA A 5 -5.18 -6.80 -1.06
CA ALA A 5 -5.98 -5.60 -0.88
C ALA A 5 -6.69 -5.17 -2.18
N LEU A 6 -7.90 -4.65 -2.07
CA LEU A 6 -8.60 -3.93 -3.13
C LEU A 6 -8.18 -2.46 -3.11
N ILE A 7 -7.82 -1.93 -4.27
CA ILE A 7 -7.46 -0.53 -4.49
C ILE A 7 -8.32 0.09 -5.59
N ASP A 8 -8.49 1.41 -5.52
CA ASP A 8 -9.09 2.18 -6.61
C ASP A 8 -8.10 2.38 -7.77
N LEU A 9 -8.55 3.04 -8.85
CA LEU A 9 -7.72 3.35 -10.02
C LEU A 9 -6.55 4.30 -9.73
N ASN A 10 -6.55 4.96 -8.57
CA ASN A 10 -5.47 5.85 -8.12
C ASN A 10 -4.51 5.16 -7.14
N GLY A 11 -4.73 3.88 -6.84
CA GLY A 11 -3.94 3.13 -5.87
C GLY A 11 -4.40 3.26 -4.42
N ASN A 12 -5.50 3.97 -4.13
CA ASN A 12 -5.97 4.13 -2.75
C ASN A 12 -6.57 2.83 -2.24
N TYR A 13 -6.17 2.41 -1.04
CA TYR A 13 -6.75 1.25 -0.37
C TYR A 13 -8.26 1.41 -0.14
N ILE A 14 -9.03 0.40 -0.53
CA ILE A 14 -10.48 0.29 -0.34
C ILE A 14 -10.79 -0.69 0.80
N SER A 15 -10.35 -1.94 0.67
CA SER A 15 -10.62 -3.01 1.64
C SER A 15 -9.65 -4.19 1.47
N ASP A 16 -9.69 -5.14 2.39
CA ASP A 16 -8.99 -6.41 2.23
C ASP A 16 -9.61 -7.22 1.06
N ALA A 17 -8.80 -8.04 0.41
CA ALA A 17 -9.22 -8.94 -0.66
C ALA A 17 -9.03 -10.41 -0.26
N ASP A 18 -9.42 -11.33 -1.16
CA ASP A 18 -9.10 -12.75 -1.01
C ASP A 18 -7.64 -13.03 -1.37
N ASP A 19 -6.99 -13.83 -0.54
CA ASP A 19 -5.56 -14.17 -0.59
C ASP A 19 -5.20 -15.11 -1.76
N SER A 20 -6.14 -15.39 -2.64
CA SER A 20 -5.94 -16.20 -3.85
C SER A 20 -5.24 -15.44 -4.99
N VAL A 21 -5.17 -14.11 -4.91
CA VAL A 21 -4.56 -13.27 -5.96
C VAL A 21 -3.07 -13.08 -5.70
N THR A 22 -2.25 -13.32 -6.74
CA THR A 22 -0.84 -12.96 -6.78
C THR A 22 -0.63 -11.86 -7.83
N GLY A 23 0.10 -10.80 -7.48
CA GLY A 23 0.30 -9.65 -8.36
C GLY A 23 -0.85 -8.64 -8.32
N VAL A 24 -1.09 -7.91 -9.42
CA VAL A 24 -2.12 -6.85 -9.50
C VAL A 24 -3.09 -7.18 -10.63
N VAL A 25 -4.36 -7.38 -10.29
CA VAL A 25 -5.39 -7.86 -11.22
C VAL A 25 -6.54 -6.84 -11.28
N PRO A 26 -6.96 -6.36 -12.46
CA PRO A 26 -8.09 -5.44 -12.57
C PRO A 26 -9.41 -6.16 -12.22
N PHE A 27 -10.31 -5.44 -11.55
CA PHE A 27 -11.70 -5.87 -11.38
C PHE A 27 -12.66 -4.83 -11.97
N TYR A 28 -13.84 -5.30 -12.36
CA TYR A 28 -14.81 -4.54 -13.14
C TYR A 28 -16.13 -4.45 -12.36
N ALA A 29 -16.91 -3.39 -12.58
CA ALA A 29 -18.25 -3.33 -12.00
C ALA A 29 -19.17 -4.35 -12.68
N ASP A 30 -19.96 -5.07 -11.88
CA ASP A 30 -20.99 -5.97 -12.39
C ASP A 30 -22.01 -5.17 -13.23
N GLN A 31 -22.11 -5.49 -14.52
CA GLN A 31 -23.21 -5.02 -15.36
C GLN A 31 -24.40 -5.95 -15.15
N ALA A 32 -25.45 -5.46 -14.50
CA ALA A 32 -26.74 -6.13 -14.50
C ALA A 32 -27.34 -6.08 -15.92
N GLY A 33 -27.14 -7.14 -16.70
CA GLY A 33 -27.94 -7.43 -17.91
C GLY A 33 -27.16 -7.59 -19.21
N ASP A 34 -27.67 -8.51 -20.04
CA ASP A 34 -27.33 -8.86 -21.42
C ASP A 34 -26.94 -7.66 -22.32
N ALA A 35 -25.71 -7.18 -22.20
CA ALA A 35 -25.10 -6.24 -23.13
C ALA A 35 -23.92 -6.93 -23.83
N GLU A 36 -23.82 -6.71 -25.16
CA GLU A 36 -22.71 -7.15 -26.01
C GLU A 36 -21.34 -6.97 -25.34
N PRO A 37 -20.33 -7.82 -25.66
CA PRO A 37 -19.01 -7.75 -25.04
C PRO A 37 -18.33 -6.41 -25.37
N LYS A 38 -18.59 -5.40 -24.55
CA LYS A 38 -17.84 -4.16 -24.51
C LYS A 38 -16.58 -4.41 -23.70
N THR A 39 -15.46 -3.85 -24.14
CA THR A 39 -14.28 -3.72 -23.30
C THR A 39 -14.69 -2.93 -22.06
N LEU A 40 -14.80 -3.61 -20.92
CA LEU A 40 -15.13 -2.97 -19.66
C LEU A 40 -13.91 -2.19 -19.19
N GLU A 41 -14.12 -0.95 -18.76
CA GLU A 41 -13.10 -0.21 -18.04
C GLU A 41 -13.03 -0.76 -16.60
N PRO A 42 -11.84 -1.07 -16.08
CA PRO A 42 -11.71 -1.51 -14.70
C PRO A 42 -12.16 -0.41 -13.75
N VAL A 43 -12.73 -0.80 -12.62
CA VAL A 43 -13.12 0.13 -11.54
C VAL A 43 -12.10 0.14 -10.40
N GLY A 44 -11.13 -0.76 -10.43
CA GLY A 44 -10.03 -0.85 -9.48
C GLY A 44 -9.17 -2.08 -9.73
N TYR A 45 -8.29 -2.36 -8.78
CA TYR A 45 -7.40 -3.53 -8.82
C TYR A 45 -7.41 -4.31 -7.51
N THR A 46 -7.22 -5.61 -7.61
CA THR A 46 -6.87 -6.49 -6.51
C THR A 46 -5.35 -6.67 -6.49
N VAL A 47 -4.72 -6.29 -5.39
CA VAL A 47 -3.27 -6.30 -5.16
C VAL A 47 -2.93 -7.43 -4.20
N GLY A 48 -2.30 -8.49 -4.69
CA GLY A 48 -1.72 -9.58 -3.91
C GLY A 48 -0.28 -9.30 -3.43
N VAL A 49 0.14 -8.02 -3.42
CA VAL A 49 1.42 -7.61 -2.86
C VAL A 49 1.21 -7.28 -1.37
N PRO A 50 1.87 -8.01 -0.46
CA PRO A 50 1.63 -7.84 0.97
C PRO A 50 2.01 -6.43 1.43
N LEU A 51 1.20 -5.87 2.32
CA LEU A 51 1.52 -4.61 3.00
C LEU A 51 2.60 -4.87 4.05
N THR A 52 3.85 -4.60 3.68
CA THR A 52 5.03 -4.80 4.54
C THR A 52 5.31 -3.62 5.48
N VAL A 53 4.80 -2.43 5.15
CA VAL A 53 4.97 -1.19 5.93
C VAL A 53 3.82 -1.05 6.94
N THR A 54 4.15 -0.90 8.22
CA THR A 54 3.17 -0.70 9.29
C THR A 54 3.03 0.79 9.62
N GLY A 55 1.84 1.20 10.07
CA GLY A 55 1.58 2.56 10.55
C GLY A 55 1.22 3.59 9.48
N LEU A 56 1.00 3.18 8.22
CA LEU A 56 0.51 4.06 7.17
C LEU A 56 -0.97 4.44 7.40
N TYR A 57 -1.28 5.71 7.21
CA TYR A 57 -2.64 6.24 7.22
C TYR A 57 -3.25 6.19 5.81
N LYS A 58 -4.23 5.30 5.62
CA LYS A 58 -4.82 5.01 4.30
C LYS A 58 -3.73 4.63 3.28
N PRO A 59 -3.16 3.41 3.38
CA PRO A 59 -2.10 2.97 2.47
C PRO A 59 -2.46 3.20 1.00
N LYS A 60 -1.47 3.64 0.21
CA LYS A 60 -1.62 3.86 -1.22
C LYS A 60 -0.62 3.00 -1.98
N PHE A 61 -1.10 2.23 -2.94
CA PHE A 61 -0.28 1.39 -3.80
C PHE A 61 0.24 2.17 -5.01
N ASP A 62 1.54 2.07 -5.27
CA ASP A 62 2.18 2.70 -6.42
C ASP A 62 2.04 1.83 -7.67
N LEU A 63 0.95 2.04 -8.41
CA LEU A 63 0.67 1.38 -9.69
C LEU A 63 1.76 1.66 -10.74
N SER A 64 2.39 2.83 -10.72
CA SER A 64 3.41 3.21 -11.69
C SER A 64 4.71 2.46 -11.44
N ALA A 65 5.12 2.36 -10.18
CA ALA A 65 6.27 1.56 -9.78
C ALA A 65 6.04 0.06 -10.07
N TRP A 66 4.83 -0.44 -9.83
CA TRP A 66 4.46 -1.80 -10.19
C TRP A 66 4.54 -2.05 -11.70
N GLN A 67 4.02 -1.14 -12.52
CA GLN A 67 4.10 -1.26 -13.99
C GLN A 67 5.55 -1.26 -14.47
N THR A 68 6.37 -0.35 -13.95
CA THR A 68 7.81 -0.29 -14.26
C THR A 68 8.52 -1.60 -13.93
N TYR A 69 8.15 -2.24 -12.81
CA TYR A 69 8.67 -3.55 -12.43
C TYR A 69 8.22 -4.66 -13.40
N GLN A 70 6.94 -4.66 -13.82
CA GLN A 70 6.43 -5.60 -14.82
C GLN A 70 7.16 -5.45 -16.16
N ASP A 71 7.39 -4.22 -16.60
CA ASP A 71 8.13 -3.94 -17.84
C ASP A 71 9.57 -4.47 -17.73
N ALA A 72 10.24 -4.25 -16.59
CA ALA A 72 11.57 -4.79 -16.36
C ALA A 72 11.62 -6.33 -16.39
N ILE A 73 10.59 -7.02 -15.89
CA ILE A 73 10.48 -8.50 -15.99
C ILE A 73 10.39 -8.91 -17.45
N TYR A 74 9.55 -8.23 -18.24
CA TYR A 74 9.36 -8.53 -19.65
C TYR A 74 10.68 -8.35 -20.42
N ASP A 75 11.37 -7.22 -20.23
CA ASP A 75 12.66 -6.94 -20.85
C ASP A 75 13.72 -7.99 -20.48
N ALA A 76 13.79 -8.39 -19.20
CA ALA A 76 14.72 -9.42 -18.74
C ALA A 76 14.41 -10.80 -19.35
N GLN A 77 13.13 -11.10 -19.55
CA GLN A 77 12.69 -12.33 -20.21
C GLN A 77 13.05 -12.32 -21.70
N GLU A 78 12.82 -11.23 -22.42
CA GLU A 78 13.21 -11.11 -23.83
C GLU A 78 14.73 -11.22 -24.00
N ALA A 79 15.51 -10.55 -23.16
CA ALA A 79 16.97 -10.65 -23.17
C ALA A 79 17.45 -12.09 -22.92
N TYR A 80 16.83 -12.80 -21.99
CA TYR A 80 17.13 -14.20 -21.74
C TYR A 80 16.80 -15.10 -22.92
N ILE A 81 15.64 -14.93 -23.55
CA ILE A 81 15.22 -15.69 -24.73
C ILE A 81 16.20 -15.47 -25.88
N ALA A 82 16.59 -14.22 -26.14
CA ALA A 82 17.57 -13.89 -27.17
C ALA A 82 18.93 -14.55 -26.90
N ALA A 83 19.43 -14.46 -25.66
CA ALA A 83 20.68 -15.11 -25.28
C ALA A 83 20.60 -16.64 -25.42
N LEU A 84 19.43 -17.24 -25.11
CA LEU A 84 19.21 -18.68 -25.24
C LEU A 84 19.21 -19.12 -26.70
N ASP A 85 18.58 -18.36 -27.59
CA ASP A 85 18.59 -18.63 -29.04
C ASP A 85 20.01 -18.55 -29.61
N GLU A 86 20.77 -17.51 -29.26
CA GLU A 86 22.19 -17.39 -29.65
C GLU A 86 23.04 -18.56 -29.15
N TRP A 87 22.84 -18.97 -27.90
CA TRP A 87 23.54 -20.11 -27.31
C TRP A 87 23.18 -21.43 -28.02
N GLN A 88 21.91 -21.62 -28.38
CA GLN A 88 21.47 -22.77 -29.15
C GLN A 88 22.08 -22.78 -30.56
N ALA A 89 22.15 -21.63 -31.23
CA ALA A 89 22.78 -21.49 -32.54
C ALA A 89 24.29 -21.81 -32.50
N LYS A 90 24.96 -21.57 -31.36
CA LYS A 90 26.38 -21.91 -31.14
C LYS A 90 26.63 -23.39 -30.81
N GLY A 91 25.59 -24.22 -30.74
CA GLY A 91 25.73 -25.66 -30.49
C GLY A 91 25.71 -26.06 -29.01
N ARG A 92 25.20 -25.21 -28.12
CA ARG A 92 24.89 -25.55 -26.71
C ARG A 92 26.10 -25.89 -25.82
N ILE A 93 27.15 -25.07 -25.91
CA ILE A 93 28.35 -25.22 -25.06
C ILE A 93 27.99 -24.86 -23.61
N VAL A 94 28.13 -25.81 -22.67
CA VAL A 94 27.61 -25.69 -21.29
C VAL A 94 28.08 -24.43 -20.55
N GLU A 95 29.30 -23.98 -20.80
CA GLU A 95 29.93 -22.82 -20.15
C GLU A 95 29.24 -21.48 -20.48
N ASP A 96 28.52 -21.43 -21.62
CA ASP A 96 27.84 -20.22 -22.13
C ASP A 96 26.31 -20.27 -21.94
N GLN A 97 25.77 -21.27 -21.23
CA GLN A 97 24.33 -21.39 -21.07
C GLN A 97 23.79 -20.17 -20.30
N PRO A 98 22.89 -19.37 -20.90
CA PRO A 98 22.32 -18.22 -20.20
C PRO A 98 21.45 -18.69 -19.04
N VAL A 99 21.42 -17.88 -17.99
CA VAL A 99 20.59 -18.08 -16.80
C VAL A 99 19.63 -16.91 -16.69
N TYR A 100 18.34 -17.21 -16.58
CA TYR A 100 17.34 -16.17 -16.36
C TYR A 100 17.50 -15.58 -14.96
N THR A 101 17.66 -14.27 -14.88
CA THR A 101 17.70 -13.53 -13.62
C THR A 101 16.52 -12.57 -13.58
N ALA A 102 15.53 -12.88 -12.74
CA ALA A 102 14.38 -12.00 -12.57
C ALA A 102 14.78 -10.69 -11.87
N PRO A 103 14.25 -9.54 -12.31
CA PRO A 103 14.39 -8.29 -11.57
C PRO A 103 13.84 -8.41 -10.14
N ALA A 104 14.46 -7.70 -9.21
CA ALA A 104 13.98 -7.63 -7.83
C ALA A 104 12.72 -6.75 -7.74
N GLN A 105 11.71 -7.23 -7.03
CA GLN A 105 10.50 -6.45 -6.78
C GLN A 105 10.82 -5.23 -5.90
N PRO A 106 10.27 -4.03 -6.21
CA PRO A 106 10.40 -2.88 -5.32
C PRO A 106 9.80 -3.17 -3.93
N GLY A 107 10.49 -2.72 -2.89
CA GLY A 107 10.09 -2.93 -1.49
C GLY A 107 9.11 -1.88 -0.97
N ASP A 108 8.97 -0.77 -1.68
CA ASP A 108 8.27 0.48 -1.32
C ASP A 108 7.01 0.72 -2.18
N LEU A 109 6.38 -0.36 -2.63
CA LEU A 109 5.14 -0.30 -3.41
C LEU A 109 3.94 0.25 -2.63
N TRP A 110 4.01 0.24 -1.29
CA TRP A 110 3.00 0.81 -0.41
C TRP A 110 3.53 2.09 0.22
N GLN A 111 2.83 3.19 -0.03
CA GLN A 111 3.18 4.54 0.41
C GLN A 111 2.10 5.14 1.30
N GLU A 112 2.47 6.21 1.99
CA GLU A 112 1.53 7.01 2.79
C GLU A 112 0.51 7.69 1.87
N GLY A 113 -0.78 7.43 2.09
CA GLY A 113 -1.85 7.96 1.23
C GLY A 113 -2.39 9.30 1.70
N LEU A 114 -2.08 9.70 2.94
CA LEU A 114 -2.41 11.02 3.48
C LEU A 114 -1.21 11.95 3.53
N THR A 115 -1.49 13.24 3.41
CA THR A 115 -0.48 14.27 3.67
C THR A 115 -0.15 14.35 5.17
N PRO A 116 1.05 14.83 5.54
CA PRO A 116 1.40 15.06 6.95
C PRO A 116 0.37 15.94 7.69
N GLU A 117 -0.24 16.90 7.00
CA GLU A 117 -1.26 17.78 7.54
C GLU A 117 -2.55 17.04 7.88
N GLU A 118 -3.03 16.17 6.99
CA GLU A 118 -4.22 15.33 7.23
C GLU A 118 -3.97 14.33 8.36
N ILE A 119 -2.76 13.77 8.45
CA ILE A 119 -2.36 12.91 9.56
C ILE A 119 -2.33 13.70 10.86
N ALA A 120 -1.81 14.94 10.84
CA ALA A 120 -1.80 15.81 12.01
C ALA A 120 -3.22 16.10 12.51
N GLU A 121 -4.18 16.33 11.61
CA GLU A 121 -5.59 16.52 11.97
C GLU A 121 -6.21 15.26 12.59
N LEU A 122 -5.91 14.07 12.04
CA LEU A 122 -6.39 12.80 12.60
C LEU A 122 -5.75 12.44 13.95
N THR A 123 -4.52 12.88 14.17
CA THR A 123 -3.75 12.60 15.39
C THR A 123 -3.82 13.73 16.42
N GLN A 124 -4.56 14.80 16.14
CA GLN A 124 -4.74 15.90 17.08
C GLN A 124 -5.38 15.38 18.37
N PRO A 125 -4.73 15.60 19.54
CA PRO A 125 -5.31 15.21 20.80
C PRO A 125 -6.64 15.94 20.97
N SER A 126 -7.72 15.18 21.19
CA SER A 126 -9.04 15.76 21.41
C SER A 126 -8.96 16.77 22.55
N ALA A 127 -9.54 17.95 22.34
CA ALA A 127 -9.56 18.99 23.37
C ALA A 127 -10.12 18.41 24.69
N PRO A 128 -9.54 18.75 25.85
CA PRO A 128 -9.98 18.21 27.13
C PRO A 128 -11.49 18.41 27.30
N SER A 129 -12.17 17.33 27.67
CA SER A 129 -13.62 17.35 27.85
C SER A 129 -14.00 18.36 28.93
N GLU A 130 -15.27 18.78 28.97
CA GLU A 130 -15.75 19.64 30.06
C GLU A 130 -15.49 19.03 31.44
N GLY A 131 -15.57 17.70 31.56
CA GLY A 131 -15.24 16.97 32.78
C GLY A 131 -13.76 17.06 33.16
N ASP A 132 -12.85 17.01 32.19
CA ASP A 132 -11.41 17.17 32.43
C ASP A 132 -11.08 18.59 32.88
N LYS A 133 -11.70 19.59 32.23
CA LYS A 133 -11.58 21.00 32.64
C LYS A 133 -12.09 21.22 34.05
N LEU A 134 -13.20 20.57 34.42
CA LEU A 134 -13.78 20.70 35.76
C LEU A 134 -12.89 20.04 36.82
N ARG A 135 -12.36 18.84 36.55
CA ARG A 135 -11.40 18.15 37.44
C ARG A 135 -10.13 18.97 37.63
N GLN A 136 -9.63 19.60 36.58
CA GLN A 136 -8.46 20.47 36.67
C GLN A 136 -8.73 21.67 37.61
N ARG A 137 -9.87 22.37 37.42
CA ARG A 137 -10.26 23.49 38.29
C ARG A 137 -10.42 23.09 39.75
N LEU A 138 -10.95 21.89 40.02
CA LEU A 138 -11.06 21.36 41.38
C LEU A 138 -9.69 21.15 42.02
N LYS A 139 -8.74 20.55 41.29
CA LYS A 139 -7.36 20.37 41.77
C LYS A 139 -6.66 21.70 42.02
N ASP A 140 -6.82 22.66 41.11
CA ASP A 140 -6.22 23.99 41.25
C ASP A 140 -6.77 24.70 42.51
N LEU A 141 -8.08 24.57 42.78
CA LEU A 141 -8.70 25.13 43.98
C LEU A 141 -8.21 24.43 45.26
N GLU A 142 -8.10 23.10 45.26
CA GLU A 142 -7.58 22.32 46.39
C GLU A 142 -6.13 22.69 46.73
N LEU A 143 -5.30 22.93 45.71
CA LEU A 143 -3.92 23.37 45.90
C LEU A 143 -3.87 24.75 46.57
N VAL A 144 -4.65 25.72 46.08
CA VAL A 144 -4.72 27.06 46.67
C VAL A 144 -5.17 27.02 48.11
N ILE A 145 -6.18 26.20 48.43
CA ILE A 145 -6.67 26.04 49.81
C ILE A 145 -5.57 25.42 50.70
N THR A 146 -4.85 24.42 50.19
CA THR A 146 -3.78 23.74 50.94
C THR A 146 -2.59 24.66 51.18
N GLU A 147 -2.19 25.46 50.20
CA GLU A 147 -1.15 26.48 50.35
C GLU A 147 -1.53 27.55 51.37
N LEU A 148 -2.79 28.00 51.37
CA LEU A 148 -3.29 28.98 52.35
C LEU A 148 -3.31 28.41 53.79
N MET A 149 -3.58 27.10 53.92
CA MET A 149 -3.61 26.40 55.21
C MET A 149 -2.20 26.06 55.75
N LEU A 150 -1.21 25.90 54.87
CA LEU A 150 0.19 25.62 55.24
C LEU A 150 1.08 26.87 55.32
N GLY A 151 0.62 28.00 54.78
CA GLY A 151 1.39 29.25 54.68
C GLY A 151 1.23 30.23 55.86
N ASN A 152 0.79 29.76 57.03
CA ASN A 152 0.57 30.59 58.23
C ASN A 152 1.33 30.06 59.44
#